data_AF-A0A6N2NAY7-F1
#
_entry.id   AF-A0A6N2NAY7-F1
#
_cell.length_a   1.000
_cell.length_b   1.000
_cell.length_c   1.000
_cell.angle_alpha   90.00
_cell.angle_beta   90.00
_cell.angle_gamma   90.00
#
_symmetry.space_group_name_H-M   'P 1'
#
loop_
_entity.id
_entity.type
_entity.pdbx_description
1 polymer ?
#
loop_
_entity_poly.entity_id
_entity_poly.type
_entity_poly.pdbx_seq_one_letter_code
_entity_poly.pdbx_strand_id
1 'polypeptide(L)'
;MNAKVSDFGMARIFGVDQTQGSTNRIVGTYGYMSPEYAMHGQFSVKSDVYSFGVLVLEIISGKKNSSFYQTGGSADLASYVWRHWRDGTPLEVMDPTLTDTYARSEVIRCIHIGLLCVQEDPASRPTMAAVVLMLNSYSLTLALPQEPAFFLHSRADQGSIPSKEFLADQSKSKSAVPYSGDEGSIAEVYPR
;
A
#
# COMPACT_ATOMS: atom_id res chain seq x y z
N MET A 1 3.36 -17.95 -15.31
CA MET A 1 4.18 -17.52 -14.16
C MET A 1 3.36 -17.76 -12.90
N ASN A 2 3.97 -18.18 -11.78
CA ASN A 2 3.27 -18.40 -10.50
C ASN A 2 3.78 -17.39 -9.47
N ALA A 3 2.93 -16.47 -9.04
CA ALA A 3 3.27 -15.50 -8.01
C ALA A 3 3.37 -16.15 -6.62
N LYS A 4 4.26 -15.65 -5.77
CA LYS A 4 4.45 -16.10 -4.38
C LYS A 4 4.57 -14.87 -3.48
N VAL A 5 3.91 -14.92 -2.32
CA VAL A 5 4.07 -13.89 -1.28
C VAL A 5 5.25 -14.28 -0.40
N SER A 6 6.13 -13.32 -0.13
CA SER A 6 7.31 -13.47 0.72
C SER A 6 7.45 -12.24 1.63
N ASP A 7 8.45 -12.26 2.51
CA ASP A 7 8.70 -11.22 3.52
C ASP A 7 7.59 -11.07 4.56
N PHE A 8 7.63 -11.98 5.55
CA PHE A 8 6.74 -11.98 6.70
C PHE A 8 7.36 -11.28 7.91
N GLY A 9 8.43 -10.48 7.75
CA GLY A 9 9.14 -9.83 8.86
C GLY A 9 8.27 -8.87 9.68
N MET A 10 7.17 -8.40 9.08
CA MET A 10 6.17 -7.53 9.70
C MET A 10 4.84 -8.22 10.01
N ALA A 11 4.69 -9.51 9.67
CA ALA A 11 3.45 -10.24 9.89
C ALA A 11 3.12 -10.34 11.39
N ARG A 12 1.84 -10.19 11.72
CA ARG A 12 1.32 -10.31 13.09
C ARG A 12 0.41 -11.52 13.19
N ILE A 13 0.63 -12.35 14.21
CA ILE A 13 -0.27 -13.43 14.55
C ILE A 13 -1.31 -12.87 15.52
N PHE A 14 -2.58 -13.03 15.18
CA PHE A 14 -3.68 -12.71 16.08
C PHE A 14 -3.97 -13.87 17.04
N GLY A 15 -4.45 -13.55 18.24
CA GLY A 15 -5.09 -14.54 19.11
C GLY A 15 -6.36 -15.11 18.45
N VAL A 16 -6.85 -16.26 18.94
CA VAL A 16 -7.94 -17.03 18.32
C VAL A 16 -9.20 -16.19 18.03
N ASP A 17 -9.49 -15.18 18.86
CA ASP A 17 -10.67 -14.31 18.73
C ASP A 17 -10.35 -12.88 18.28
N GLN A 18 -9.11 -12.60 17.85
CA GLN A 18 -8.69 -11.27 17.42
C GLN A 18 -8.65 -11.19 15.89
N THR A 19 -9.34 -10.18 15.33
CA THR A 19 -9.32 -9.89 13.88
C THR A 19 -8.63 -8.55 13.55
N GLN A 20 -8.24 -7.82 14.59
CA GLN A 20 -7.62 -6.51 14.53
C GLN A 20 -6.76 -6.26 15.78
N GLY A 21 -5.81 -5.34 15.69
CA GLY A 21 -4.93 -4.92 16.78
C GLY A 21 -4.39 -3.51 16.56
N SER A 22 -3.68 -2.98 17.55
CA SER A 22 -3.08 -1.64 17.49
C SER A 22 -1.61 -1.68 17.88
N THR A 23 -0.81 -0.79 17.30
CA THR A 23 0.61 -0.63 17.65
C THR A 23 1.01 0.83 17.75
N ASN A 24 1.90 1.15 18.69
CA ASN A 24 2.50 2.49 18.80
C ASN A 24 3.66 2.68 17.81
N ARG A 25 4.15 1.59 17.19
CA ARG A 25 5.25 1.63 16.22
C ARG A 25 4.70 1.38 14.82
N ILE A 26 4.43 2.47 14.11
CA ILE A 26 4.00 2.43 12.72
C ILE A 26 5.24 2.20 11.85
N VAL A 27 5.26 1.05 11.18
CA VAL A 27 6.30 0.65 10.25
C VAL A 27 5.65 -0.07 9.07
N GLY A 28 6.07 0.26 7.86
CA GLY A 28 5.51 -0.31 6.63
C GLY A 28 5.92 0.50 5.42
N THR A 29 5.52 0.03 4.24
CA THR A 29 5.80 0.74 2.99
C THR A 29 4.74 1.82 2.77
N TYR A 30 5.18 3.07 2.75
CA TYR A 30 4.30 4.21 2.51
C TYR A 30 3.57 4.08 1.16
N GLY A 31 2.29 4.48 1.15
CA GLY A 31 1.37 4.29 0.03
C GLY A 31 0.63 2.96 0.01
N TYR A 32 1.17 1.89 0.61
CA TYR A 32 0.46 0.61 0.74
C TYR A 32 -0.22 0.46 2.08
N MET A 33 0.21 1.22 3.10
CA MET A 33 -0.43 1.27 4.41
C MET A 33 -1.84 1.83 4.31
N SER A 34 -2.81 1.15 4.92
CA SER A 34 -4.16 1.68 5.02
C SER A 34 -4.21 2.94 5.89
N PRO A 35 -5.20 3.84 5.70
CA PRO A 35 -5.29 5.09 6.44
C PRO A 35 -5.33 4.88 7.95
N GLU A 36 -6.10 3.91 8.44
CA GLU A 36 -6.23 3.61 9.87
C GLU A 36 -4.93 3.08 10.48
N TYR A 37 -4.11 2.36 9.72
CA TYR A 37 -2.79 1.93 10.15
C TYR A 37 -1.79 3.09 10.15
N ALA A 38 -1.78 3.88 9.08
CA ALA A 38 -0.86 5.00 8.93
C ALA A 38 -1.12 6.14 9.94
N MET A 39 -2.38 6.38 10.31
CA MET A 39 -2.76 7.45 11.24
C MET A 39 -2.79 7.01 12.70
N HIS A 40 -3.22 5.77 12.96
CA HIS A 40 -3.52 5.31 14.32
C HIS A 40 -2.83 4.00 14.71
N GLY A 41 -2.02 3.42 13.82
CA GLY A 41 -1.36 2.13 14.06
C GLY A 41 -2.34 0.96 14.17
N GLN A 42 -3.57 1.11 13.69
CA GLN A 42 -4.59 0.06 13.71
C GLN A 42 -4.40 -0.88 12.52
N PHE A 43 -4.14 -2.16 12.79
CA PHE A 43 -3.95 -3.17 11.75
C PHE A 43 -5.01 -4.27 11.86
N SER A 44 -5.42 -4.79 10.72
CA SER A 44 -6.43 -5.84 10.62
C SER A 44 -6.29 -6.56 9.27
N VAL A 45 -7.07 -7.63 9.09
CA VAL A 45 -7.24 -8.26 7.76
C VAL A 45 -7.73 -7.25 6.72
N LYS A 46 -8.51 -6.23 7.11
CA LYS A 46 -8.98 -5.17 6.19
C LYS A 46 -7.88 -4.18 5.80
N SER A 47 -6.85 -4.04 6.64
CA SER A 47 -5.66 -3.25 6.30
C SER A 47 -4.84 -3.97 5.21
N ASP A 48 -4.75 -5.31 5.27
CA ASP A 48 -4.13 -6.12 4.20
C ASP A 48 -4.92 -6.05 2.88
N VAL A 49 -6.26 -6.05 2.96
CA VAL A 49 -7.13 -5.87 1.78
C VAL A 49 -6.83 -4.53 1.08
N TYR A 50 -6.64 -3.46 1.85
CA TYR A 50 -6.27 -2.16 1.31
C TYR A 50 -4.94 -2.22 0.55
N SER A 51 -3.90 -2.77 1.19
CA SER A 51 -2.58 -2.93 0.56
C SER A 51 -2.64 -3.77 -0.72
N PHE A 52 -3.45 -4.82 -0.72
CA PHE A 52 -3.74 -5.62 -1.92
C PHE A 52 -4.41 -4.79 -3.03
N GLY A 53 -5.41 -3.96 -2.67
CA GLY A 53 -6.06 -3.05 -3.62
C GLY A 53 -5.08 -2.11 -4.29
N VAL A 54 -4.21 -1.47 -3.51
CA VAL A 54 -3.12 -0.62 -4.03
C VAL A 54 -2.22 -1.40 -4.98
N LEU A 55 -1.83 -2.62 -4.62
CA LEU A 55 -1.00 -3.48 -5.48
C LEU A 55 -1.67 -3.83 -6.81
N VAL A 56 -2.98 -4.09 -6.81
CA VAL A 56 -3.74 -4.36 -8.05
C VAL A 56 -3.73 -3.13 -8.96
N LEU A 57 -4.02 -1.94 -8.41
CA LEU A 57 -3.97 -0.68 -9.18
C LEU A 57 -2.54 -0.37 -9.67
N GLU A 58 -1.56 -0.68 -8.81
CA GLU A 58 -0.16 -0.97 -9.08
C GLU A 58 0.10 -1.56 -10.46
N ILE A 59 -0.23 -2.85 -10.53
CA ILE A 59 0.02 -3.74 -11.64
C ILE A 59 -0.67 -3.26 -12.91
N ILE A 60 -1.93 -2.80 -12.80
CA ILE A 60 -2.72 -2.38 -13.96
C ILE A 60 -2.14 -1.11 -14.58
N SER A 61 -1.73 -0.16 -13.74
CA SER A 61 -1.25 1.14 -14.22
C SER A 61 0.21 1.14 -14.64
N GLY A 62 1.00 0.18 -14.15
CA GLY A 62 2.46 0.18 -14.31
C GLY A 62 3.14 1.36 -13.61
N LYS A 63 2.41 2.14 -12.80
CA LYS A 63 2.90 3.34 -12.11
C LYS A 63 3.15 3.01 -10.65
N LYS A 64 4.41 3.07 -10.22
CA LYS A 64 4.75 2.90 -8.81
C LYS A 64 3.98 3.92 -7.95
N ASN A 65 3.30 3.46 -6.92
CA ASN A 65 2.56 4.31 -6.00
C ASN A 65 3.48 5.37 -5.35
N SER A 66 4.74 5.01 -5.10
CA SER A 66 5.75 5.94 -4.57
C SER A 66 6.01 7.17 -5.46
N SER A 67 5.76 7.10 -6.77
CA SER A 67 5.99 8.26 -7.66
C SER A 67 4.97 9.37 -7.46
N PHE A 68 3.75 9.05 -7.03
CA PHE A 68 2.69 10.04 -6.80
C PHE A 68 2.98 10.90 -5.57
N TYR A 69 3.62 10.32 -4.54
CA TYR A 69 4.03 11.09 -3.36
C TYR A 69 5.23 12.01 -3.60
N GLN A 70 6.08 11.70 -4.58
CA GLN A 70 7.29 12.48 -4.88
C GLN A 70 7.05 13.64 -5.85
N THR A 71 6.00 13.59 -6.67
CA THR A 71 5.77 14.57 -7.74
C THR A 71 5.03 15.83 -7.31
N GLY A 72 4.69 15.98 -6.02
CA GLY A 72 4.00 17.18 -5.51
C GLY A 72 2.58 17.40 -6.09
N GLY A 73 2.11 16.47 -6.92
CA GLY A 73 0.74 16.42 -7.40
C GLY A 73 -0.17 15.90 -6.30
N SER A 74 -1.26 16.61 -6.03
CA SER A 74 -2.19 16.36 -4.93
C SER A 74 -2.99 15.04 -5.01
N ALA A 75 -2.67 14.13 -5.93
CA ALA A 75 -3.42 12.90 -6.15
C ALA A 75 -2.50 11.69 -6.05
N ASP A 76 -2.78 10.80 -5.10
CA ASP A 76 -2.17 9.48 -5.03
C ASP A 76 -2.66 8.55 -6.15
N LEU A 77 -2.09 7.35 -6.26
CA LEU A 77 -2.48 6.38 -7.29
C LEU A 77 -3.98 6.07 -7.24
N ALA A 78 -4.53 5.86 -6.05
CA ALA A 78 -5.95 5.55 -5.87
C ALA A 78 -6.85 6.69 -6.40
N SER A 79 -6.49 7.94 -6.12
CA SER A 79 -7.17 9.15 -6.60
C SER A 79 -7.05 9.33 -8.11
N TYR A 80 -5.89 9.00 -8.68
CA TYR A 80 -5.70 8.99 -10.14
C TYR A 80 -6.63 7.98 -10.81
N VAL A 81 -6.66 6.73 -10.33
CA VAL A 81 -7.55 5.69 -10.87
C VAL A 81 -9.02 6.04 -10.66
N TRP A 82 -9.38 6.56 -9.48
CA TRP A 82 -10.75 6.95 -9.17
C TRP A 82 -11.31 7.99 -10.15
N ARG A 83 -10.51 9.01 -10.51
CA ARG A 83 -10.93 10.02 -11.50
C ARG A 83 -11.28 9.38 -12.84
N HIS A 84 -10.41 8.52 -13.36
CA HIS A 84 -10.68 7.79 -14.61
C HIS A 84 -11.90 6.86 -14.49
N TRP A 85 -12.10 6.22 -13.35
CA TRP A 85 -13.29 5.41 -13.10
C TRP A 85 -14.57 6.26 -13.14
N ARG A 86 -14.59 7.36 -12.40
CA ARG A 86 -15.73 8.30 -12.32
C ARG A 86 -16.03 8.94 -13.67
N ASP A 87 -14.99 9.31 -14.42
CA ASP A 87 -15.11 10.00 -15.71
C ASP A 87 -15.41 9.01 -16.86
N GLY A 88 -15.56 7.72 -16.58
CA GLY A 88 -15.94 6.69 -17.56
C GLY A 88 -14.79 6.27 -18.47
N THR A 89 -13.53 6.57 -18.11
CA THR A 89 -12.33 6.24 -18.87
C THR A 89 -11.36 5.29 -18.13
N PRO A 90 -11.82 4.19 -17.50
CA PRO A 90 -10.95 3.33 -16.68
C PRO A 90 -9.78 2.71 -17.45
N LEU A 91 -9.91 2.49 -18.76
CA LEU A 91 -8.85 1.92 -19.59
C LEU A 91 -7.68 2.88 -19.85
N GLU A 92 -7.85 4.19 -19.63
CA GLU A 92 -6.75 5.16 -19.77
C GLU A 92 -5.72 5.06 -18.65
N VAL A 93 -6.04 4.36 -17.56
CA VAL A 93 -5.13 4.09 -16.44
C VAL A 93 -4.04 3.09 -16.82
N MET A 94 -4.29 2.27 -17.84
CA MET A 94 -3.45 1.12 -18.16
C MET A 94 -2.01 1.48 -18.50
N ASP A 95 -1.09 0.61 -18.10
CA ASP A 95 0.30 0.67 -18.54
C ASP A 95 0.36 0.64 -20.09
N PRO A 96 0.90 1.69 -20.74
CA PRO A 96 1.00 1.76 -22.20
C PRO A 96 1.85 0.64 -22.81
N THR A 97 2.69 -0.03 -22.02
CA THR A 97 3.51 -1.16 -22.46
C THR A 97 2.71 -2.46 -22.59
N LEU A 98 1.51 -2.53 -21.98
CA LEU A 98 0.57 -3.64 -22.14
C LEU A 98 -0.22 -3.43 -23.45
N THR A 99 0.40 -3.76 -24.58
CA THR A 99 -0.18 -3.62 -25.92
C THR A 99 -1.21 -4.72 -26.18
N ASP A 100 -2.50 -4.38 -26.42
CA ASP A 100 -3.65 -5.19 -26.88
C ASP A 100 -3.74 -6.69 -26.45
N THR A 101 -3.05 -7.08 -25.39
CA THR A 101 -2.86 -8.47 -24.93
C THR A 101 -3.83 -8.84 -23.81
N TYR A 102 -4.81 -7.99 -23.54
CA TYR A 102 -5.71 -8.09 -22.41
C TYR A 102 -7.18 -8.05 -22.83
N ALA A 103 -8.04 -8.75 -22.09
CA ALA A 103 -9.47 -8.58 -22.20
C ALA A 103 -9.90 -7.30 -21.46
N ARG A 104 -10.50 -6.34 -22.18
CA ARG A 104 -10.95 -5.06 -21.60
C ARG A 104 -11.86 -5.24 -20.38
N SER A 105 -12.76 -6.22 -20.43
CA SER A 105 -13.68 -6.54 -19.33
C SER A 105 -12.96 -7.02 -18.07
N GLU A 106 -11.89 -7.80 -18.23
CA GLU A 106 -11.05 -8.26 -17.11
C GLU A 106 -10.33 -7.11 -16.46
N VAL A 107 -9.74 -6.20 -17.26
CA VAL A 107 -9.04 -5.04 -16.70
C VAL A 107 -10.01 -4.11 -15.97
N ILE A 108 -11.15 -3.77 -16.58
CA ILE A 108 -12.16 -2.93 -15.92
C ILE A 108 -12.63 -3.56 -14.62
N ARG A 109 -12.80 -4.89 -14.60
CA ARG A 109 -13.17 -5.64 -13.40
C ARG A 109 -12.09 -5.58 -12.32
N CYS A 110 -10.81 -5.74 -12.68
CA CYS A 110 -9.70 -5.63 -11.74
C CYS A 110 -9.56 -4.21 -11.18
N ILE A 111 -9.78 -3.17 -12.00
CA ILE A 111 -9.84 -1.77 -11.53
C ILE A 111 -10.96 -1.59 -10.52
N HIS A 112 -12.16 -2.09 -10.84
CA HIS A 112 -13.33 -2.02 -9.95
C HIS A 112 -13.04 -2.69 -8.59
N ILE A 113 -12.51 -3.92 -8.61
CA ILE A 113 -12.14 -4.66 -7.39
C ILE A 113 -11.04 -3.91 -6.63
N GLY A 114 -10.02 -3.38 -7.31
CA GLY A 114 -8.98 -2.57 -6.70
C GLY A 114 -9.56 -1.35 -5.96
N LEU A 115 -10.49 -0.63 -6.59
CA LEU A 115 -11.18 0.52 -5.99
C LEU A 115 -12.05 0.13 -4.77
N LEU A 116 -12.70 -1.04 -4.80
CA LEU A 116 -13.44 -1.57 -3.63
C LEU A 116 -12.50 -1.95 -2.48
N CYS A 117 -11.29 -2.40 -2.76
CA CYS A 117 -10.30 -2.74 -1.75
C CYS A 117 -9.69 -1.52 -1.06
N VAL A 118 -9.55 -0.38 -1.76
CA VAL A 118 -8.91 0.84 -1.23
C VAL A 118 -9.89 1.85 -0.62
N GLN A 119 -11.10 1.42 -0.27
CA GLN A 119 -12.09 2.26 0.41
C GLN A 119 -11.56 2.79 1.75
N GLU A 120 -11.92 4.02 2.11
CA GLU A 120 -11.50 4.65 3.37
C GLU A 120 -11.93 3.82 4.58
N ASP A 121 -13.23 3.56 4.68
CA ASP A 121 -13.82 2.76 5.75
C ASP A 121 -13.45 1.27 5.58
N PRO A 122 -12.75 0.66 6.55
CA PRO A 122 -12.43 -0.77 6.53
C PRO A 122 -13.65 -1.68 6.43
N ALA A 123 -14.83 -1.27 6.92
CA ALA A 123 -16.04 -2.07 6.83
C ALA A 123 -16.57 -2.16 5.40
N SER A 124 -16.39 -1.10 4.61
CA SER A 124 -16.75 -1.02 3.19
C SER A 124 -15.84 -1.85 2.27
N ARG A 125 -14.66 -2.28 2.74
CA ARG A 125 -13.74 -3.14 1.97
C ARG A 125 -14.24 -4.60 1.93
N PRO A 126 -14.13 -5.31 0.78
CA PRO A 126 -14.49 -6.72 0.68
C PRO A 126 -13.56 -7.59 1.54
N THR A 127 -13.97 -8.84 1.81
CA THR A 127 -13.04 -9.84 2.37
C THR A 127 -12.15 -10.40 1.25
N MET A 128 -10.96 -10.92 1.57
CA MET A 128 -10.12 -11.57 0.56
C MET A 128 -10.79 -12.77 -0.10
N ALA A 129 -11.65 -13.51 0.63
CA ALA A 129 -12.46 -14.57 0.04
C ALA A 129 -13.45 -14.02 -1.00
N ALA A 130 -14.11 -12.89 -0.71
CA ALA A 130 -14.97 -12.22 -1.66
C ALA A 130 -14.18 -11.72 -2.88
N VAL A 131 -12.99 -11.14 -2.69
CA VAL A 131 -12.10 -10.72 -3.79
C VAL A 131 -11.79 -11.89 -4.72
N VAL A 132 -11.44 -13.06 -4.19
CA VAL A 132 -11.19 -14.28 -4.99
C VAL A 132 -12.43 -14.67 -5.81
N LEU A 133 -13.63 -14.63 -5.21
CA LEU A 133 -14.87 -14.91 -5.93
C LEU A 133 -15.13 -13.87 -7.03
N MET A 134 -14.93 -12.59 -6.73
CA MET A 134 -15.10 -11.50 -7.69
C MET A 134 -14.16 -11.66 -8.89
N LEU A 135 -12.90 -12.05 -8.67
CA LEU A 135 -11.92 -12.30 -9.73
C LEU A 135 -12.28 -13.52 -10.59
N ASN A 136 -12.82 -14.58 -10.01
CA ASN A 136 -13.11 -15.83 -10.73
C ASN A 136 -14.50 -15.88 -11.40
N SER A 137 -15.42 -14.98 -11.06
CA SER A 137 -16.82 -15.06 -11.51
C SER A 137 -17.27 -13.77 -12.19
N TYR A 138 -17.48 -13.81 -13.51
CA TYR A 138 -17.90 -12.64 -14.31
C TYR A 138 -19.37 -12.26 -14.15
N SER A 139 -20.21 -13.14 -13.59
CA SER A 139 -21.64 -12.92 -13.40
C SER A 139 -22.00 -12.25 -12.07
N LEU A 140 -21.02 -12.05 -11.17
CA LEU A 140 -21.26 -11.38 -9.90
C LEU A 140 -21.41 -9.87 -10.10
N THR A 141 -22.53 -9.32 -9.64
CA THR A 141 -22.74 -7.88 -9.51
C THR A 141 -21.88 -7.34 -8.37
N LEU A 142 -21.06 -6.36 -8.68
CA LEU A 142 -20.16 -5.70 -7.72
C LEU A 142 -20.80 -4.40 -7.22
N ALA A 143 -20.60 -4.07 -5.94
CA ALA A 143 -21.02 -2.79 -5.38
C ALA A 143 -20.28 -1.62 -6.06
N LEU A 144 -20.88 -0.43 -6.09
CA LEU A 144 -20.20 0.76 -6.61
C LEU A 144 -19.14 1.25 -5.59
N PRO A 145 -17.88 1.44 -6.02
CA PRO A 145 -16.86 1.98 -5.14
C PRO A 145 -17.18 3.44 -4.82
N GLN A 146 -16.82 3.89 -3.62
CA GLN A 146 -16.85 5.30 -3.25
C GLN A 146 -15.49 5.94 -3.52
N GLU A 147 -15.45 7.27 -3.43
CA GLU A 147 -14.23 8.06 -3.53
C GLU A 147 -13.22 7.63 -2.44
N PRO A 148 -11.96 7.34 -2.80
CA PRO A 148 -10.92 7.00 -1.82
C PRO A 148 -10.59 8.15 -0.85
N ALA A 149 -10.18 7.78 0.37
CA ALA A 149 -9.90 8.68 1.50
C ALA A 149 -8.91 9.83 1.25
N PHE A 150 -8.09 9.73 0.21
CA PHE A 150 -6.95 10.62 -0.02
C PHE A 150 -7.18 11.60 -1.18
N PHE A 151 -8.39 12.15 -1.26
CA PHE A 151 -8.52 13.48 -1.84
C PHE A 151 -7.95 14.48 -0.84
N LEU A 152 -6.62 14.68 -0.86
CA LEU A 152 -6.05 15.94 -0.39
C LEU A 152 -6.65 17.02 -1.30
N HIS A 153 -7.80 17.55 -0.91
CA HIS A 153 -8.30 18.81 -1.42
C HIS A 153 -7.15 19.78 -1.20
N SER A 154 -6.48 20.17 -2.28
CA SER A 154 -5.78 21.44 -2.34
C SER A 154 -6.85 22.53 -2.22
N ARG A 155 -7.41 22.69 -1.01
CA ARG A 155 -8.00 23.93 -0.58
C ARG A 155 -6.81 24.80 -0.23
N ALA A 156 -6.34 25.53 -1.22
CA ALA A 156 -5.71 26.81 -0.96
C ALA A 156 -6.74 27.68 -0.22
N ASP A 157 -6.80 27.56 1.11
CA ASP A 157 -6.84 28.71 2.03
C ASP A 157 -6.85 28.27 3.52
N GLN A 158 -5.88 28.81 4.24
CA GLN A 158 -5.76 29.05 5.70
C GLN A 158 -5.95 27.90 6.71
N GLY A 159 -4.84 27.59 7.40
CA GLY A 159 -4.86 26.94 8.72
C GLY A 159 -3.65 26.04 8.95
N SER A 160 -2.60 26.58 9.54
CA SER A 160 -1.34 25.92 9.94
C SER A 160 -1.51 24.54 10.60
N ILE A 161 -0.77 23.53 10.11
CA ILE A 161 -0.45 22.30 10.86
C ILE A 161 1.08 22.19 11.01
N PRO A 162 1.62 21.84 12.19
CA PRO A 162 3.05 21.85 12.43
C PRO A 162 3.75 20.67 11.74
N SER A 163 4.79 20.97 10.99
CA SER A 163 5.75 20.05 10.42
C SER A 163 6.48 19.27 11.53
N LYS A 164 6.12 18.00 11.73
CA LYS A 164 7.07 17.02 12.28
C LYS A 164 7.79 16.37 11.11
N GLU A 165 8.98 16.88 10.83
CA GLU A 165 9.97 16.28 9.96
C GLU A 165 10.30 14.87 10.47
N PHE A 166 9.91 13.83 9.73
CA PHE A 166 10.45 12.49 9.92
C PHE A 166 11.69 12.38 9.03
N LEU A 167 12.85 12.67 9.62
CA LEU A 167 14.15 12.47 8.97
C LEU A 167 14.38 10.97 8.75
N ALA A 168 14.41 10.56 7.48
CA ALA A 168 14.92 9.28 7.05
C ALA A 168 16.45 9.37 7.01
N ASP A 169 17.13 8.74 7.97
CA ASP A 169 18.59 8.72 8.03
C ASP A 169 19.12 7.75 6.96
N GLN A 170 19.67 8.29 5.87
CA GLN A 170 20.42 7.55 4.85
C GLN A 170 21.91 7.62 5.19
N SER A 171 22.44 6.58 5.85
CA SER A 171 23.88 6.45 6.03
C SER A 171 24.55 5.96 4.73
N LYS A 172 25.32 6.84 4.07
CA LYS A 172 26.35 6.45 3.10
C LYS A 172 27.73 6.43 3.77
N SER A 173 28.53 5.51 3.26
CA SER A 173 29.81 4.96 3.72
C SER A 173 31.07 5.82 3.54
N LYS A 174 32.05 5.52 4.41
CA LYS A 174 33.54 5.55 4.26
C LYS A 174 34.31 6.88 4.37
N SER A 175 35.16 6.96 5.40
CA SER A 175 36.58 7.37 5.28
C SER A 175 37.43 6.66 6.34
N ALA A 176 38.73 6.53 6.05
CA ALA A 176 39.68 5.58 6.65
C ALA A 176 40.45 6.11 7.89
N VAL A 177 41.06 5.14 8.58
CA VAL A 177 41.81 5.13 9.86
C VAL A 177 43.13 5.95 9.82
N PRO A 178 43.81 6.24 10.97
CA PRO A 178 44.72 5.24 11.55
C PRO A 178 44.80 5.17 13.09
N TYR A 179 44.85 3.93 13.58
CA TYR A 179 45.74 3.31 14.56
C TYR A 179 46.06 4.00 15.92
N SER A 180 45.72 3.30 17.01
CA SER A 180 46.58 3.11 18.20
C SER A 180 46.16 1.81 18.89
N GLY A 181 47.11 0.92 19.16
CA GLY A 181 46.90 -0.33 19.90
C GLY A 181 46.69 -0.09 21.40
N ASP A 182 46.09 -1.05 22.10
CA ASP A 182 46.86 -2.07 22.84
C ASP A 182 45.98 -3.24 23.33
N GLU A 183 46.68 -4.35 23.59
CA GLU A 183 46.40 -5.65 24.22
C GLU A 183 45.02 -6.04 24.81
N GLY A 184 44.65 -7.32 24.60
CA GLY A 184 44.38 -8.20 25.75
C GLY A 184 43.07 -9.01 25.78
N SER A 185 43.23 -10.34 25.73
CA SER A 185 42.37 -11.41 26.28
C SER A 185 41.15 -11.93 25.51
N ILE A 186 41.37 -13.15 25.00
CA ILE A 186 40.44 -14.18 24.56
C ILE A 186 39.65 -14.75 25.76
N ALA A 187 38.34 -14.94 25.60
CA ALA A 187 37.61 -16.03 26.25
C ALA A 187 36.36 -16.43 25.46
N GLU A 188 36.17 -17.73 25.32
CA GLU A 188 35.27 -18.46 24.44
C GLU A 188 33.78 -18.34 24.79
N VAL A 189 32.92 -18.49 23.77
CA VAL A 189 31.47 -18.68 23.89
C VAL A 189 31.16 -20.17 23.71
N TYR A 190 30.49 -20.78 24.68
CA TYR A 190 29.82 -22.08 24.52
C TYR A 190 28.29 -21.88 24.41
N PRO A 191 27.61 -22.56 23.47
CA PRO A 191 26.16 -22.53 23.37
C PRO A 191 25.48 -23.68 24.14
N ARG A 192 24.23 -23.45 24.55
CA ARG A 192 23.20 -24.48 24.73
C ARG A 192 22.08 -24.21 23.74
#